data_AF-A0A9N9J9T0-F1
#
_entry.id   AF-A0A9N9J9T0-F1
#
_cell.length_a   1.000
_cell.length_b   1.000
_cell.length_c   1.000
_cell.angle_alpha   90.00
_cell.angle_beta   90.00
_cell.angle_gamma   90.00
#
_symmetry.space_group_name_H-M   'P 1'
#
loop_
_entity.id
_entity.type
_entity.pdbx_description
1 polymer ?
#
loop_
_entity_poly.entity_id
_entity_poly.type
_entity_poly.pdbx_seq_one_letter_code
_entity_poly.pdbx_strand_id
1 'polypeptide(L)'
;VRWPNIIRRYDEYQKFFLIDFDYANFSPSDEPLKEFSEIDHAPEMLNKKHDFKVDIWGVGNLVGSCNVTGIPQELLNFSIDLCKSNPDNRPNASVALDRAKDMFKE
;
A
#
# COMPACT_ATOMS: atom_id res chain seq x y z
N VAL A 1 -0.12 5.95 0.83
CA VAL A 1 1.27 5.42 1.02
C VAL A 1 1.90 5.15 -0.34
N ARG A 2 3.11 5.66 -0.58
CA ARG A 2 3.89 5.47 -1.82
C ARG A 2 5.41 5.49 -1.54
N TRP A 3 6.24 5.15 -2.53
CA TRP A 3 7.70 5.03 -2.36
C TRP A 3 8.39 6.26 -1.73
N PRO A 4 8.04 7.50 -2.11
CA PRO A 4 8.56 8.70 -1.43
C PRO A 4 8.29 8.77 0.08
N ASN A 5 7.29 8.05 0.59
CA ASN A 5 6.96 8.00 2.01
C ASN A 5 7.78 6.93 2.76
N ILE A 6 8.65 6.16 2.09
CA ILE A 6 9.43 5.08 2.69
C ILE A 6 10.90 5.48 2.76
N ILE A 7 11.44 5.54 3.97
CA ILE A 7 12.87 5.77 4.19
C ILE A 7 13.55 4.52 4.74
N ARG A 8 14.76 4.24 4.28
CA ARG A 8 15.62 3.20 4.84
C ARG A 8 16.57 3.81 5.84
N ARG A 9 16.71 3.20 7.02
CA ARG A 9 17.76 3.59 7.97
C ARG A 9 19.14 3.28 7.39
N TYR A 10 20.09 4.19 7.55
CA TYR A 10 21.39 4.07 6.88
C TYR A 10 22.33 3.05 7.56
N ASP A 11 22.25 2.93 8.88
CA ASP A 11 23.13 2.14 9.76
C ASP A 11 22.57 0.74 10.11
N GLU A 12 21.29 0.48 9.86
CA GLU A 12 20.66 -0.81 10.14
C GLU A 12 20.16 -1.46 8.83
N TYR A 13 20.66 -2.67 8.54
CA TYR A 13 20.24 -3.45 7.38
C TYR A 13 18.74 -3.76 7.47
N GLN A 14 18.01 -3.56 6.36
CA GLN A 14 16.58 -3.88 6.21
C GLN A 14 15.60 -3.19 7.19
N LYS A 15 15.98 -2.07 7.80
CA LYS A 15 15.04 -1.26 8.60
C LYS A 15 14.46 -0.11 7.78
N PHE A 16 13.14 -0.09 7.66
CA PHE A 16 12.39 0.90 6.91
C PHE A 16 11.39 1.62 7.82
N PHE A 17 11.11 2.88 7.53
CA PHE A 17 10.12 3.69 8.23
C PHE A 17 9.16 4.33 7.22
N LEU A 18 7.89 4.42 7.63
CA LEU A 18 6.90 5.25 6.98
C LEU A 18 7.03 6.67 7.53
N ILE A 19 7.06 7.66 6.66
CA ILE A 19 7.11 9.10 6.98
C ILE A 19 6.00 9.84 6.23
N ASP A 20 5.97 11.17 6.36
CA ASP A 20 5.12 12.06 5.58
C ASP A 20 3.62 11.79 5.86
N PHE A 21 3.22 12.08 7.10
CA PHE A 21 1.87 11.86 7.64
C PHE A 21 0.95 13.08 7.48
N ASP A 22 1.30 14.06 6.63
CA ASP A 22 0.56 15.32 6.50
C ASP A 22 -0.88 15.11 6.01
N TYR A 23 -1.12 14.03 5.25
CA TYR A 23 -2.44 13.61 4.76
C TYR A 23 -3.01 12.41 5.53
N ALA A 24 -2.42 12.03 6.66
CA ALA A 24 -2.99 11.00 7.52
C ALA A 24 -4.28 11.55 8.18
N ASN A 25 -5.36 10.77 8.13
CA ASN A 25 -6.65 11.19 8.65
C ASN A 25 -7.36 10.02 9.36
N PHE A 26 -8.40 10.33 10.13
CA PHE A 26 -9.30 9.33 10.69
C PHE A 26 -10.09 8.62 9.59
N SER A 27 -10.38 7.35 9.82
CA SER A 27 -11.20 6.54 8.93
C SER A 27 -12.64 6.47 9.45
N PRO A 28 -13.66 6.66 8.60
CA PRO A 28 -13.54 7.03 7.19
C PRO A 28 -13.30 8.54 7.00
N SER A 29 -12.74 8.92 5.86
CA SER A 29 -12.61 10.30 5.41
C SER A 29 -13.66 10.60 4.34
N ASP A 30 -14.41 11.70 4.50
CA ASP A 30 -15.37 12.18 3.52
C ASP A 30 -14.73 13.18 2.51
N GLU A 31 -13.49 13.59 2.74
CA GLU A 31 -12.77 14.55 1.89
C GLU A 31 -12.04 13.85 0.74
N PRO A 32 -12.37 14.12 -0.54
CA PRO A 32 -11.64 13.58 -1.67
C PRO A 32 -10.36 14.40 -1.96
N LEU A 33 -9.27 13.71 -2.26
CA LEU A 33 -7.96 14.28 -2.58
C LEU A 33 -7.79 14.35 -4.11
N LYS A 34 -8.41 15.35 -4.74
CA LYS A 34 -8.56 15.45 -6.21
C LYS A 34 -7.26 15.72 -6.95
N GLU A 35 -6.29 16.30 -6.27
CA GLU A 35 -4.96 16.62 -6.77
C GLU A 35 -4.02 15.41 -6.77
N PHE A 36 -4.45 14.28 -6.22
CA PHE A 36 -3.68 13.06 -6.16
C PHE A 36 -3.79 12.30 -7.49
N SER A 37 -2.81 11.44 -7.76
CA SER A 37 -2.74 10.62 -8.97
C SER A 37 -3.22 9.20 -8.72
N GLU A 38 -4.05 8.66 -9.63
CA GLU A 38 -4.50 7.25 -9.63
C GLU A 38 -3.35 6.24 -9.88
N ILE A 39 -2.18 6.72 -10.33
CA ILE A 39 -0.98 5.88 -10.48
C ILE A 39 -0.39 5.54 -9.11
N ASP A 40 -0.43 6.49 -8.18
CA ASP A 40 0.22 6.40 -6.88
C ASP A 40 -0.75 6.15 -5.72
N HIS A 41 -2.06 6.29 -5.96
CA HIS A 41 -3.10 6.27 -4.93
C HIS A 41 -4.31 5.44 -5.35
N ALA A 42 -5.04 4.93 -4.35
CA ALA A 42 -6.26 4.19 -4.58
C ALA A 42 -7.29 5.09 -5.29
N PRO A 43 -7.94 4.63 -6.38
CA PRO A 43 -8.79 5.49 -7.21
C PRO A 43 -9.96 6.16 -6.46
N GLU A 44 -10.48 5.51 -5.41
CA GLU A 44 -11.57 6.08 -4.61
C GLU A 44 -11.15 7.31 -3.79
N MET A 45 -9.85 7.50 -3.49
CA MET A 45 -9.36 8.67 -2.75
C MET A 45 -9.66 9.98 -3.47
N LEU A 46 -9.71 9.97 -4.81
CA LEU A 46 -9.80 11.18 -5.63
C LEU A 46 -11.23 11.69 -5.77
N ASN A 47 -12.24 10.85 -5.54
CA ASN A 47 -13.61 11.16 -5.95
C ASN A 47 -14.69 10.84 -4.92
N LYS A 48 -14.38 10.06 -3.87
CA LYS A 48 -15.39 9.54 -2.93
C LYS A 48 -14.85 9.50 -1.50
N LYS A 49 -15.80 9.26 -0.59
CA LYS A 49 -15.52 8.77 0.77
C LYS A 49 -14.63 7.54 0.69
N HIS A 50 -13.62 7.49 1.53
CA HIS A 50 -12.67 6.39 1.59
C HIS A 50 -12.31 6.05 3.04
N ASP A 51 -11.69 4.89 3.24
CA ASP A 51 -11.33 4.35 4.54
C ASP A 51 -9.91 3.76 4.53
N PHE A 52 -9.55 3.04 5.59
CA PHE A 52 -8.26 2.35 5.72
C PHE A 52 -7.90 1.39 4.57
N LYS A 53 -8.83 1.02 3.66
CA LYS A 53 -8.53 0.18 2.50
C LYS A 53 -7.64 0.87 1.48
N VAL A 54 -7.55 2.20 1.50
CA VAL A 54 -6.65 2.94 0.60
C VAL A 54 -5.19 2.71 0.96
N ASP A 55 -4.88 2.49 2.24
CA ASP A 55 -3.53 2.13 2.69
C ASP A 55 -3.15 0.73 2.22
N ILE A 56 -4.10 -0.21 2.23
CA ILE A 56 -3.90 -1.57 1.71
C ILE A 56 -3.56 -1.54 0.22
N TRP A 57 -4.27 -0.73 -0.56
CA TRP A 57 -3.94 -0.51 -1.96
C TRP A 57 -2.55 0.10 -2.12
N GLY A 58 -2.21 1.11 -1.32
CA GLY A 58 -0.87 1.73 -1.34
C GLY A 58 0.26 0.72 -1.10
N VAL A 59 0.08 -0.21 -0.15
CA VAL A 59 1.01 -1.31 0.08
C VAL A 59 1.10 -2.25 -1.14
N GLY A 60 -0.03 -2.59 -1.75
CA GLY A 60 -0.06 -3.39 -2.98
C GLY A 60 0.73 -2.70 -4.10
N ASN A 61 0.54 -1.39 -4.26
CA ASN A 61 1.21 -0.60 -5.28
C ASN A 61 2.71 -0.51 -5.02
N LEU A 62 3.17 -0.38 -3.76
CA LEU A 62 4.58 -0.46 -3.41
C LEU A 62 5.22 -1.77 -3.90
N VAL A 63 4.56 -2.92 -3.65
CA VAL A 63 5.06 -4.23 -4.09
C VAL A 63 5.11 -4.31 -5.62
N GLY A 64 4.03 -3.91 -6.30
CA GLY A 64 3.90 -4.02 -7.75
C GLY A 64 4.80 -3.05 -8.54
N SER A 65 5.11 -1.90 -7.96
CA SER A 65 5.95 -0.86 -8.57
C SER A 65 7.42 -0.90 -8.11
N CYS A 66 7.81 -1.91 -7.33
CA CYS A 66 9.18 -1.98 -6.84
C CYS A 66 10.18 -2.16 -8.00
N ASN A 67 11.33 -1.47 -7.91
CA ASN A 67 12.37 -1.54 -8.94
C ASN A 67 13.27 -2.78 -8.75
N VAL A 68 12.66 -3.95 -8.63
CA VAL A 68 13.35 -5.24 -8.48
C VAL A 68 13.00 -6.10 -9.68
N THR A 69 14.00 -6.61 -10.38
CA THR A 69 13.80 -7.53 -11.50
C THR A 69 13.56 -8.96 -11.00
N GLY A 70 12.68 -9.71 -11.65
CA GLY A 70 12.45 -11.12 -11.34
C GLY A 70 11.61 -11.35 -10.07
N ILE A 71 10.66 -10.46 -9.78
CA ILE A 71 9.72 -10.61 -8.66
C ILE A 71 8.96 -11.95 -8.82
N PRO A 72 8.94 -12.82 -7.79
CA PRO A 72 8.15 -14.03 -7.79
C PRO A 72 6.67 -13.78 -8.12
N GLN A 73 6.05 -14.67 -8.90
CA GLN A 73 4.63 -14.55 -9.29
C GLN A 73 3.70 -14.45 -8.07
N GLU A 74 4.06 -15.07 -6.96
CA GLU A 74 3.30 -15.01 -5.71
C GLU A 74 3.22 -13.58 -5.15
N LEU A 75 4.33 -12.83 -5.17
CA LEU A 75 4.35 -11.43 -4.75
C LEU A 75 3.58 -10.52 -5.72
N LEU A 76 3.60 -10.83 -7.01
CA LEU A 76 2.77 -10.12 -8.00
C LEU A 76 1.27 -10.37 -7.74
N ASN A 77 0.88 -11.61 -7.48
CA ASN A 77 -0.50 -11.95 -7.13
C ASN A 77 -0.94 -11.28 -5.83
N PHE A 78 -0.05 -11.23 -4.83
CA PHE A 78 -0.27 -10.49 -3.59
C PHE A 78 -0.51 -8.99 -3.85
N SER A 79 0.32 -8.34 -4.67
CA SER A 79 0.14 -6.95 -5.08
C SER A 79 -1.22 -6.73 -5.77
N ILE A 80 -1.59 -7.57 -6.74
CA ILE A 80 -2.88 -7.51 -7.45
C ILE A 80 -4.07 -7.65 -6.48
N ASP A 81 -3.99 -8.56 -5.51
CA ASP A 81 -5.04 -8.73 -4.50
C ASP A 81 -5.23 -7.50 -3.61
N LEU A 82 -4.14 -6.86 -3.21
CA LEU A 82 -4.17 -5.63 -2.41
C LEU A 82 -4.69 -4.44 -3.24
N CYS A 83 -4.47 -4.45 -4.55
CA CYS A 83 -4.88 -3.39 -5.48
C CYS A 83 -6.25 -3.61 -6.14
N LYS A 84 -7.10 -4.52 -5.65
CA LYS A 84 -8.44 -4.74 -6.23
C LYS A 84 -9.25 -3.45 -6.30
N SER A 85 -9.95 -3.25 -7.42
CA SER A 85 -10.74 -2.04 -7.69
C SER A 85 -11.86 -1.83 -6.67
N ASN A 86 -12.54 -2.90 -6.24
CA ASN A 86 -13.48 -2.85 -5.12
C ASN A 86 -12.71 -2.92 -3.78
N PRO A 87 -12.74 -1.89 -2.93
CA PRO A 87 -12.06 -1.87 -1.63
C PRO A 87 -12.46 -3.02 -0.70
N ASP A 88 -13.71 -3.48 -0.76
CA ASP A 88 -14.21 -4.58 0.07
C ASP A 88 -13.54 -5.91 -0.23
N ASN A 89 -13.02 -6.07 -1.46
CA ASN A 89 -12.32 -7.27 -1.88
C ASN A 89 -10.83 -7.28 -1.50
N ARG A 90 -10.31 -6.18 -0.94
CA ARG A 90 -8.94 -6.10 -0.43
C ARG A 90 -8.89 -6.74 0.97
N PRO A 91 -7.78 -7.36 1.39
CA PRO A 91 -7.64 -7.83 2.76
C PRO A 91 -7.63 -6.66 3.78
N ASN A 92 -7.68 -6.96 5.07
CA ASN A 92 -7.29 -5.99 6.10
C ASN A 92 -5.77 -6.07 6.36
N ALA A 93 -5.23 -5.13 7.14
CA ALA A 93 -3.80 -5.04 7.38
C ALA A 93 -3.22 -6.29 8.07
N SER A 94 -3.96 -6.89 9.02
CA SER A 94 -3.50 -8.12 9.70
C SER A 94 -3.37 -9.29 8.71
N VAL A 95 -4.41 -9.51 7.90
CA VAL A 95 -4.41 -10.58 6.89
C VAL A 95 -3.31 -10.37 5.85
N ALA A 96 -3.09 -9.12 5.40
CA ALA A 96 -2.02 -8.80 4.47
C ALA A 96 -0.63 -9.04 5.09
N LEU A 97 -0.45 -8.68 6.36
CA LEU A 97 0.79 -8.92 7.10
C LEU A 97 1.08 -10.40 7.29
N ASP A 98 0.08 -11.20 7.66
CA ASP A 98 0.24 -12.64 7.87
C ASP A 98 0.63 -13.34 6.56
N ARG A 99 -0.06 -13.01 5.45
CA ARG A 99 0.30 -13.47 4.10
C ARG A 99 1.72 -13.07 3.71
N ALA A 100 2.11 -11.82 3.98
CA ALA A 100 3.46 -11.35 3.69
C ALA A 100 4.49 -12.15 4.47
N LYS A 101 4.29 -12.36 5.77
CA LYS A 101 5.18 -13.19 6.59
C LYS A 101 5.27 -14.62 6.05
N ASP A 102 4.15 -15.23 5.68
CA ASP A 102 4.12 -16.60 5.16
C ASP A 102 4.97 -16.78 3.90
N MET A 103 4.98 -15.79 2.99
CA MET A 103 5.82 -15.82 1.78
C MET A 103 7.33 -15.74 2.07
N PHE A 104 7.72 -15.23 3.24
CA PHE A 104 9.12 -15.06 3.65
C PHE A 104 9.50 -15.93 4.86
N LYS A 105 8.67 -16.89 5.24
CA LYS A 105 9.05 -17.91 6.23
C LYS A 105 10.10 -18.82 5.61
N GLU A 106 11.22 -18.97 6.31
CA GLU A 106 12.22 -20.02 6.05
C GLU A 106 11.69 -21.41 6.42
#